data_AF-A0AAU4TZH4-F1
#
_entry.id   AF-A0AAU4TZH4-F1
#
_cell.length_a   1.000
_cell.length_b   1.000
_cell.length_c   1.000
_cell.angle_alpha   90.00
_cell.angle_beta   90.00
_cell.angle_gamma   90.00
#
_symmetry.space_group_name_H-M   'P 1'
#
loop_
_entity.id
_entity.type
_entity.pdbx_description
1 polymer ?
#
loop_
_entity_poly.entity_id
_entity_poly.type
_entity_poly.pdbx_seq_one_letter_code
_entity_poly.pdbx_strand_id
1 'polypeptide(L)'
;MTDAWPARLGPPASTYLAELDPTVQEMVRDVLDIASRSPWSWPQWDRTDPEGEDLRRASIGPLTVVYWINRSLGHLRVIDIVWAG
;
A
#
# COMPACT_ATOMS: atom_id res chain seq x y z
N MET A 1 16.86 14.64 -1.79
CA MET A 1 16.18 13.67 -0.90
C MET A 1 14.72 13.73 -1.27
N THR A 2 14.19 12.74 -1.98
CA THR A 2 12.74 12.69 -2.23
C THR A 2 12.08 12.47 -0.88
N ASP A 3 11.23 13.40 -0.43
CA ASP A 3 10.45 13.20 0.80
C ASP A 3 9.67 11.89 0.67
N ALA A 4 9.86 10.99 1.65
CA ALA A 4 9.15 9.72 1.68
C ALA A 4 7.65 9.98 1.91
N TRP A 5 6.80 9.19 1.28
CA TRP A 5 5.35 9.23 1.46
C TRP A 5 4.97 8.26 2.58
N PRO A 6 4.82 8.70 3.84
CA PRO A 6 4.54 7.78 4.94
C PRO A 6 3.26 6.99 4.67
N ALA A 7 3.29 5.68 4.92
CA ALA A 7 2.10 4.86 4.84
C ALA A 7 1.25 5.04 6.10
N ARG A 8 -0.06 5.25 5.92
CA ARG A 8 -1.05 5.34 6.98
C ARG A 8 -2.13 4.29 6.78
N LEU A 9 -2.27 3.41 7.75
CA LEU A 9 -3.30 2.39 7.75
C LEU A 9 -4.62 2.95 8.30
N GLY A 10 -5.71 2.70 7.58
CA GLY A 10 -7.06 2.87 8.14
C GLY A 10 -7.34 1.80 9.20
N PRO A 11 -8.36 1.99 10.07
CA PRO A 11 -8.67 1.03 11.12
C PRO A 11 -8.83 -0.42 10.64
N PRO A 12 -9.54 -0.72 9.52
CA PRO A 12 -9.67 -2.09 9.04
C PRO A 12 -8.33 -2.73 8.65
N ALA A 13 -7.49 -2.00 7.92
CA ALA A 13 -6.17 -2.48 7.50
C ALA A 13 -5.23 -2.70 8.69
N SER A 14 -5.30 -1.83 9.71
CA SER A 14 -4.53 -1.99 10.95
C SER A 14 -4.94 -3.23 11.73
N THR A 15 -6.25 -3.48 11.85
CA THR A 15 -6.78 -4.68 12.53
C THR A 15 -6.34 -5.94 11.80
N TYR A 16 -6.53 -6.01 10.49
CA TYR A 16 -6.13 -7.17 9.69
C TYR A 16 -4.62 -7.43 9.77
N LEU A 17 -3.79 -6.37 9.66
CA LEU A 17 -2.34 -6.50 9.81
C LEU A 17 -1.95 -7.10 11.17
N ALA A 18 -2.65 -6.76 12.25
CA ALA A 18 -2.36 -7.28 13.59
C ALA A 18 -2.70 -8.78 13.75
N GLU A 19 -3.58 -9.33 12.92
CA GLU A 19 -4.01 -10.74 12.95
C GLU A 19 -3.13 -11.65 12.09
N LEU A 20 -2.31 -11.09 11.20
CA LEU A 20 -1.40 -11.85 10.34
C LEU A 20 -0.22 -12.44 11.13
N ASP A 21 0.33 -13.54 10.62
CA ASP A 21 1.60 -14.10 11.13
C ASP A 21 2.71 -13.03 11.14
N PRO A 22 3.57 -12.97 12.17
CA PRO A 22 4.62 -11.95 12.26
C PRO A 22 5.50 -11.83 11.01
N THR A 23 5.78 -12.95 10.34
CA THR A 23 6.55 -12.95 9.09
C THR A 23 5.82 -12.18 7.99
N VAL A 24 4.51 -12.39 7.85
CA VAL A 24 3.68 -11.69 6.88
C VAL A 24 3.55 -10.21 7.25
N GLN A 25 3.49 -9.87 8.54
CA GLN A 25 3.49 -8.47 8.97
C GLN A 25 4.75 -7.72 8.54
N GLU A 26 5.93 -8.34 8.68
CA GLU A 26 7.18 -7.75 8.18
C GLU A 26 7.16 -7.60 6.66
N MET A 27 6.65 -8.58 5.91
CA MET A 27 6.49 -8.44 4.46
C MET A 27 5.60 -7.24 4.08
N VAL A 28 4.52 -7.00 4.83
CA VAL A 28 3.67 -5.81 4.63
C VAL A 28 4.46 -4.52 4.89
N ARG A 29 5.25 -4.48 5.97
CA ARG A 29 6.08 -3.30 6.31
C ARG A 29 7.12 -3.03 5.23
N ASP A 30 7.78 -4.07 4.71
CA ASP A 30 8.75 -3.97 3.62
C ASP A 30 8.11 -3.44 2.33
N VAL A 31 6.95 -3.98 1.94
CA VAL A 31 6.22 -3.51 0.76
C VAL A 31 5.82 -2.03 0.91
N LEU A 32 5.38 -1.62 2.11
CA LEU A 32 5.03 -0.23 2.39
C LEU A 32 6.25 0.69 2.41
N ASP A 33 7.41 0.24 2.89
CA ASP A 33 8.66 1.01 2.81
C ASP A 33 9.07 1.24 1.34
N ILE A 34 9.01 0.22 0.50
CA ILE A 34 9.28 0.35 -0.94
C ILE A 34 8.29 1.32 -1.60
N ALA A 35 6.98 1.14 -1.33
CA ALA A 35 5.95 2.03 -1.86
C ALA A 35 6.14 3.48 -1.40
N SER A 36 6.55 3.72 -0.14
CA SER A 36 6.75 5.06 0.40
C SER A 36 7.83 5.86 -0.32
N ARG A 37 8.87 5.18 -0.84
CA ARG A 37 10.01 5.80 -1.53
C ARG A 37 9.73 6.09 -3.00
N SER A 38 8.77 5.38 -3.60
CA SER A 38 8.44 5.51 -5.02
C SER A 38 6.98 5.10 -5.29
N PRO A 39 5.99 5.86 -4.83
CA PRO A 39 4.60 5.38 -4.80
C PRO A 39 3.96 5.21 -6.18
N TRP A 40 4.46 5.89 -7.21
CA TRP A 40 4.01 5.71 -8.60
C TRP A 40 4.71 4.57 -9.35
N SER A 41 5.71 3.90 -8.78
CA SER A 41 6.40 2.78 -9.46
C SER A 41 5.53 1.52 -9.53
N TRP A 42 4.53 1.41 -8.64
CA TRP A 42 3.56 0.33 -8.65
C TRP A 42 2.43 0.59 -9.66
N PRO A 43 1.89 -0.47 -10.28
CA PRO A 43 0.83 -0.32 -11.27
C PRO A 43 -0.43 0.32 -10.66
N GLN A 44 -1.13 1.10 -11.47
CA GLN A 44 -2.49 1.54 -11.17
C GLN A 44 -3.38 0.32 -10.96
N TRP A 45 -4.30 0.42 -9.99
CA TRP A 45 -5.24 -0.67 -9.68
C TRP A 45 -6.11 -1.04 -10.88
N ASP A 46 -6.74 -0.03 -11.49
CA ASP A 46 -7.51 -0.16 -12.72
C ASP A 46 -7.07 0.93 -13.69
N ARG A 47 -6.45 0.55 -14.82
CA ARG A 47 -5.98 1.50 -15.84
C ARG A 47 -7.10 2.10 -16.69
N THR A 48 -8.30 1.53 -16.62
CA THR A 48 -9.47 2.02 -17.35
C THR A 48 -10.25 3.05 -16.56
N ASP A 49 -9.98 3.18 -15.27
CA ASP A 49 -10.57 4.18 -14.39
C ASP A 49 -9.71 5.47 -14.37
N PRO A 50 -10.16 6.56 -15.01
CA PRO A 50 -9.43 7.82 -15.01
C PRO A 50 -9.43 8.52 -13.63
N GLU A 51 -10.41 8.23 -12.76
CA GLU A 51 -10.46 8.77 -11.40
C GLU A 51 -9.51 8.02 -10.46
N GLY A 52 -9.15 6.79 -10.82
CA GLY A 52 -8.25 5.90 -10.09
C GLY A 52 -6.76 6.16 -10.31
N GLU A 53 -6.33 7.29 -10.88
CA GLU A 53 -4.92 7.56 -11.21
C GLU A 53 -4.01 7.37 -9.99
N ASP A 54 -4.44 7.73 -8.79
CA ASP A 54 -3.64 7.62 -7.56
C ASP A 54 -3.88 6.33 -6.77
N LEU A 55 -4.72 5.44 -7.27
CA LEU A 55 -4.97 4.14 -6.67
C LEU A 55 -3.97 3.11 -7.20
N ARG A 56 -3.18 2.53 -6.29
CA ARG A 56 -2.05 1.66 -6.63
C ARG A 56 -2.19 0.29 -6.00
N ARG A 57 -1.61 -0.69 -6.70
CA ARG A 57 -1.51 -2.07 -6.25
C ARG A 57 -0.04 -2.46 -6.14
N ALA A 58 0.46 -2.61 -4.92
CA ALA A 58 1.77 -3.19 -4.67
C ALA A 58 1.61 -4.69 -4.40
N SER A 59 2.15 -5.54 -5.29
CA SER A 59 2.05 -7.00 -5.16
C SER A 59 3.43 -7.64 -5.18
N ILE A 60 3.72 -8.46 -4.18
CA ILE A 60 4.91 -9.32 -4.11
C ILE A 60 4.46 -10.71 -3.68
N GLY A 61 4.57 -11.68 -4.61
CA GLY A 61 4.11 -13.05 -4.37
C GLY A 61 2.62 -13.09 -3.94
N PRO A 62 2.27 -13.79 -2.85
CA PRO A 62 0.89 -13.89 -2.33
C PRO A 62 0.41 -12.64 -1.56
N LEU A 63 1.28 -11.64 -1.34
CA LEU A 63 0.91 -10.40 -0.67
C LEU A 63 0.53 -9.32 -1.68
N THR A 64 -0.61 -8.67 -1.47
CA THR A 64 -1.01 -7.45 -2.17
C THR A 64 -1.41 -6.36 -1.17
N VAL A 65 -0.89 -5.16 -1.35
CA VAL A 65 -1.31 -3.95 -0.62
C VAL A 65 -1.90 -2.96 -1.61
N VAL A 66 -3.11 -2.48 -1.31
CA VAL A 66 -3.80 -1.45 -2.08
C VAL A 66 -3.72 -0.14 -1.31
N TYR A 67 -3.22 0.90 -1.98
CA TYR A 67 -3.10 2.22 -1.36
C TYR A 67 -3.46 3.34 -2.32
N TRP A 68 -3.96 4.43 -1.76
CA TRP A 68 -4.17 5.69 -2.45
C TRP A 68 -3.01 6.65 -2.17
N ILE A 69 -2.48 7.28 -3.20
CA ILE A 69 -1.48 8.35 -3.08
C ILE A 69 -2.20 9.67 -2.76
N ASN A 70 -2.21 10.09 -1.50
CA ASN A 70 -2.85 11.34 -1.12
C ASN A 70 -1.92 12.53 -1.37
N ARG A 71 -1.92 13.05 -2.60
CA ARG A 71 -1.07 14.17 -3.02
C ARG A 71 -1.22 15.41 -2.13
N SER A 72 -2.44 15.69 -1.68
CA SER A 72 -2.74 16.87 -0.87
C SER A 72 -2.16 16.80 0.55
N LEU A 73 -2.02 15.60 1.10
CA LEU A 73 -1.55 15.37 2.47
C LEU A 73 -0.19 14.67 2.55
N GLY A 74 0.47 14.44 1.41
CA GLY A 74 1.82 13.90 1.33
C GLY A 74 2.00 12.51 1.95
N HIS A 75 1.00 11.61 1.87
CA HIS A 75 1.09 10.27 2.46
C HIS A 75 0.35 9.22 1.64
N LEU A 76 0.66 7.94 1.88
CA LEU A 76 -0.08 6.82 1.31
C LEU A 76 -1.19 6.42 2.28
N ARG A 77 -2.43 6.31 1.79
CA ARG A 77 -3.54 5.77 2.57
C ARG A 77 -3.73 4.31 2.17
N VAL A 78 -3.40 3.40 3.07
CA VAL A 78 -3.63 1.96 2.86
C VAL A 78 -5.13 1.70 2.94
N ILE A 79 -5.68 1.17 1.85
CA ILE A 79 -7.09 0.83 1.71
C ILE A 79 -7.30 -0.62 2.11
N ASP A 80 -6.44 -1.50 1.61
CA ASP A 80 -6.59 -2.94 1.80
C ASP A 80 -5.25 -3.67 1.81
N ILE A 81 -5.21 -4.79 2.52
CA ILE A 81 -4.09 -5.72 2.58
C ILE A 81 -4.67 -7.11 2.34
N VAL A 82 -4.14 -7.81 1.34
CA VAL A 82 -4.59 -9.14 0.95
C VAL A 82 -3.42 -10.10 1.06
N TRP A 83 -3.55 -11.10 1.93
CA TRP A 83 -2.66 -12.25 2.00
C TRP A 83 -3.39 -13.49 1.46
N ALA A 84 -2.85 -14.09 0.40
CA ALA A 84 -3.45 -15.25 -0.28
C ALA A 84 -2.77 -16.59 0.05
N GLY A 85 -1.94 -16.65 1.10
CA GLY A 85 -1.16 -17.81 1.50
C GLY A 85 -1.62 -18.47 2.80
#